data_AF-A0A1B7WW55-F1
#
_entry.id   AF-A0A1B7WW55-F1
#
_cell.length_a   1.000
_cell.length_b   1.000
_cell.length_c   1.000
_cell.angle_alpha   90.00
_cell.angle_beta   90.00
_cell.angle_gamma   90.00
#
_symmetry.space_group_name_H-M   'P 1'
#
loop_
_entity.id
_entity.type
_entity.pdbx_description
1 polymer ?
#
loop_
_entity_poly.entity_id
_entity_poly.type
_entity_poly.pdbx_seq_one_letter_code
_entity_poly.pdbx_strand_id
1 'polypeptide(L)'
;MAIKFVTKSQQEVQVIEKQRLTLLDAIRVMSWEQHKLDNPNYKRGLEGYNTEFGDEWKIDPIHDKSLDELIEFIQDLGFTVDELLSVRSEHYSEKKLIQERVAAKKAREFGYETSQTNGFKESEDGDDEYGYPPY
;
A
#
# COMPACT_ATOMS: atom_id res chain seq x y z
N MET A 1 24.64 -32.95 29.20
CA MET A 1 24.54 -32.13 27.97
C MET A 1 23.55 -31.01 28.24
N ALA A 2 24.02 -29.77 28.34
CA ALA A 2 23.14 -28.62 28.59
C ALA A 2 22.58 -28.12 27.26
N ILE A 3 21.28 -28.27 27.06
CA ILE A 3 20.56 -27.65 25.94
C ILE A 3 20.44 -26.16 26.28
N LYS A 4 21.32 -25.34 25.68
CA LYS A 4 21.20 -23.88 25.76
C LYS A 4 20.01 -23.48 24.90
N PHE A 5 18.85 -23.27 25.51
CA PHE A 5 17.75 -22.56 24.87
C PHE A 5 18.20 -21.11 24.66
N VAL A 6 18.57 -20.77 23.43
CA VAL A 6 18.79 -19.38 23.03
C VAL A 6 17.41 -18.74 22.86
N THR A 7 16.83 -18.26 23.96
CA THR A 7 15.64 -17.41 23.90
C THR A 7 16.05 -16.08 23.29
N LYS A 8 15.63 -15.82 22.04
CA LYS A 8 15.70 -14.48 21.43
C LYS A 8 15.06 -13.47 22.40
N SER A 9 15.67 -12.31 22.57
CA SER A 9 15.11 -11.28 23.42
C SER A 9 13.75 -10.82 22.88
N GLN A 10 12.84 -10.40 23.75
CA GLN A 10 11.50 -9.97 23.36
C GLN A 10 11.52 -8.77 22.39
N GLN A 11 12.60 -7.98 22.39
CA GLN A 11 12.83 -6.91 21.44
C GLN A 11 13.17 -7.43 20.03
N GLU A 12 13.99 -8.46 19.91
CA GLU A 12 14.35 -9.06 18.61
C GLU A 12 13.15 -9.70 17.91
N VAL A 13 12.27 -10.38 18.67
CA VAL A 13 11.05 -10.98 18.12
C VAL A 13 10.13 -9.91 17.52
N GLN A 14 9.99 -8.76 18.18
CA GLN A 14 9.16 -7.66 17.68
C GLN A 14 9.74 -7.00 16.42
N VAL A 15 11.07 -6.91 16.30
CA VAL A 15 11.72 -6.34 15.11
C VAL A 15 11.52 -7.26 13.90
N ILE A 16 11.69 -8.57 14.09
CA ILE A 16 11.49 -9.58 13.05
C ILE A 16 10.05 -9.55 12.54
N GLU A 17 9.06 -9.52 13.43
CA GLU A 17 7.65 -9.49 13.01
C GLU A 17 7.31 -8.20 12.25
N LYS A 18 7.84 -7.06 12.68
CA LYS A 18 7.66 -5.79 11.96
C LYS A 18 8.26 -5.83 10.56
N GLN A 19 9.45 -6.42 10.40
CA GLN A 19 10.09 -6.57 9.09
C GLN A 19 9.26 -7.48 8.20
N ARG A 20 8.79 -8.61 8.74
CA ARG A 20 7.93 -9.56 8.03
C ARG A 20 6.65 -8.91 7.51
N LEU A 21 5.92 -8.19 8.37
CA LEU A 21 4.72 -7.46 7.98
C LEU A 21 5.02 -6.36 6.95
N THR A 22 6.18 -5.73 7.05
CA THR A 22 6.63 -4.71 6.08
C THR A 22 6.89 -5.31 4.70
N LEU A 23 7.51 -6.49 4.63
CA LEU A 23 7.71 -7.21 3.37
C LEU A 23 6.40 -7.73 2.79
N LEU A 24 5.50 -8.28 3.61
CA LEU A 24 4.16 -8.68 3.15
C LEU A 24 3.40 -7.50 2.54
N ASP A 25 3.44 -6.33 3.17
CA ASP A 25 2.81 -5.12 2.63
C ASP A 25 3.46 -4.68 1.31
N ALA A 26 4.79 -4.79 1.18
CA ALA A 26 5.49 -4.50 -0.06
C ALA A 26 5.07 -5.45 -1.20
N ILE A 27 5.02 -6.75 -0.91
CA ILE A 27 4.59 -7.78 -1.89
C ILE A 27 3.13 -7.57 -2.29
N ARG A 28 2.25 -7.20 -1.34
CA ARG A 28 0.86 -6.84 -1.62
C ARG A 28 0.77 -5.68 -2.60
N VAL A 29 1.51 -4.60 -2.34
CA VAL A 29 1.52 -3.41 -3.20
C VAL A 29 2.00 -3.77 -4.60
N MET A 30 3.12 -4.48 -4.71
CA MET A 30 3.64 -4.94 -6.00
C MET A 30 2.63 -5.80 -6.76
N SER A 31 2.00 -6.77 -6.08
CA SER A 31 1.01 -7.66 -6.68
C SER A 31 -0.24 -6.90 -7.14
N TRP A 32 -0.67 -5.88 -6.37
CA TRP A 32 -1.76 -5.00 -6.77
C TRP A 32 -1.40 -4.10 -7.96
N GLU A 33 -0.20 -3.53 -7.98
CA GLU A 33 0.28 -2.77 -9.15
C GLU A 33 0.30 -3.63 -10.41
N GLN A 34 0.80 -4.87 -10.30
CA GLN A 34 0.80 -5.82 -11.41
C GLN A 34 -0.63 -6.17 -11.86
N HIS A 35 -1.55 -6.44 -10.92
CA HIS A 35 -2.95 -6.73 -11.25
C HIS A 35 -3.61 -5.58 -12.02
N LYS A 36 -3.33 -4.32 -11.67
CA LYS A 36 -3.84 -3.15 -12.40
C LYS A 36 -3.28 -3.05 -13.82
N LEU A 37 -2.04 -3.45 -14.04
CA LEU A 37 -1.40 -3.47 -15.37
C LEU A 37 -2.01 -4.59 -16.24
N ASP A 38 -2.21 -5.77 -15.66
CA ASP A 38 -2.76 -6.93 -16.38
C ASP A 38 -4.26 -6.77 -16.68
N ASN A 39 -4.99 -6.03 -15.84
CA ASN A 39 -6.41 -5.76 -16.00
C ASN A 39 -6.67 -4.26 -16.18
N PRO A 40 -6.52 -3.69 -17.39
CA PRO A 40 -6.72 -2.25 -17.61
C PRO A 40 -8.16 -1.77 -17.34
N ASN A 41 -9.13 -2.68 -17.26
CA ASN A 41 -10.54 -2.40 -16.95
C ASN A 41 -10.90 -2.65 -15.47
N TYR A 42 -9.91 -2.86 -14.59
CA TYR A 42 -10.16 -3.08 -13.16
C TYR A 42 -10.99 -1.95 -12.56
N LYS A 43 -11.86 -2.29 -11.61
CA LYS A 43 -12.59 -1.27 -10.85
C LYS A 43 -11.60 -0.42 -10.04
N ARG A 44 -11.65 0.90 -10.22
CA ARG A 44 -10.74 1.79 -9.49
C ARG A 44 -11.07 1.87 -8.01
N GLY A 45 -10.07 2.26 -7.22
CA GLY A 45 -10.22 2.47 -5.79
C GLY A 45 -10.41 1.18 -4.99
N LEU A 46 -10.97 1.32 -3.79
CA LEU A 46 -11.15 0.19 -2.87
C LEU A 46 -12.10 -0.88 -3.40
N GLU A 47 -13.09 -0.51 -4.19
CA GLU A 47 -14.07 -1.49 -4.66
C GLU A 47 -13.38 -2.57 -5.50
N GLY A 48 -12.55 -2.19 -6.47
CA GLY A 48 -11.81 -3.18 -7.25
C GLY A 48 -10.74 -3.89 -6.45
N TYR A 49 -10.08 -3.20 -5.51
CA TYR A 49 -9.17 -3.90 -4.60
C TYR A 49 -9.92 -5.02 -3.87
N ASN A 50 -11.04 -4.74 -3.21
CA ASN A 50 -11.76 -5.76 -2.43
C ASN A 50 -12.40 -6.84 -3.30
N THR A 51 -12.94 -6.48 -4.47
CA THR A 51 -13.71 -7.42 -5.29
C THR A 51 -12.86 -8.27 -6.23
N GLU A 52 -11.72 -7.77 -6.67
CA GLU A 52 -10.89 -8.44 -7.69
C GLU A 52 -9.58 -8.99 -7.14
N PHE A 53 -9.05 -8.47 -6.03
CA PHE A 53 -7.73 -8.85 -5.52
C PHE A 53 -7.71 -9.19 -4.02
N GLY A 54 -8.50 -8.48 -3.21
CA GLY A 54 -8.37 -8.43 -1.76
C GLY A 54 -8.79 -9.73 -1.07
N ASP A 55 -9.76 -10.44 -1.64
CA ASP A 55 -10.18 -11.75 -1.13
C ASP A 55 -9.17 -12.84 -1.48
N GLU A 56 -8.59 -12.82 -2.68
CA GLU A 56 -7.50 -13.72 -3.08
C GLU A 56 -6.25 -13.47 -2.24
N TRP A 57 -5.89 -12.20 -2.04
CA TRP A 57 -4.76 -11.82 -1.20
C TRP A 57 -4.92 -12.32 0.24
N LYS A 58 -6.12 -12.24 0.85
CA LYS A 58 -6.33 -12.65 2.25
C LYS A 58 -6.16 -14.15 2.48
N ILE A 59 -6.43 -14.98 1.47
CA ILE A 59 -6.33 -16.44 1.58
C ILE A 59 -4.97 -16.96 1.08
N ASP A 60 -4.10 -16.08 0.62
CA ASP A 60 -2.82 -16.46 0.04
C ASP A 60 -1.89 -17.08 1.10
N PRO A 61 -1.28 -18.26 0.83
CA PRO A 61 -0.36 -18.92 1.75
C PRO A 61 0.90 -18.11 2.08
N ILE A 62 1.17 -17.02 1.36
CA ILE A 62 2.26 -16.08 1.67
C ILE A 62 2.13 -15.50 3.08
N HIS A 63 0.91 -15.40 3.64
CA HIS A 63 0.65 -14.95 5.01
C HIS A 63 1.15 -15.90 6.09
N ASP A 64 1.47 -17.15 5.75
CA ASP A 64 2.01 -18.13 6.69
C ASP A 64 3.55 -18.22 6.62
N LYS A 65 4.17 -17.58 5.62
CA LYS A 65 5.63 -17.61 5.44
C LYS A 65 6.36 -16.83 6.53
N SER A 66 7.51 -17.35 6.93
CA SER A 66 8.48 -16.70 7.80
C SER A 66 9.24 -15.58 7.09
N LEU A 67 9.96 -14.74 7.83
CA LEU A 67 10.74 -13.64 7.26
C LEU A 67 11.76 -14.14 6.22
N ASP A 68 12.47 -15.23 6.51
CA ASP A 68 13.48 -15.78 5.62
C ASP A 68 12.84 -16.32 4.33
N GLU A 69 11.71 -17.02 4.43
CA GLU A 69 10.96 -17.52 3.27
C GLU A 69 10.38 -16.40 2.40
N LEU A 70 10.02 -15.26 2.99
CA LEU A 70 9.60 -14.08 2.23
C LEU A 70 10.78 -13.46 1.48
N ILE A 71 11.97 -13.42 2.09
CA ILE A 71 13.18 -12.90 1.43
C ILE A 71 13.57 -13.80 0.27
N GLU A 72 13.55 -15.13 0.45
CA GLU A 72 13.79 -16.09 -0.64
C GLU A 72 12.77 -15.93 -1.75
N PHE A 73 11.47 -15.81 -1.42
CA PHE A 73 10.43 -15.58 -2.41
C PHE A 73 10.66 -14.31 -3.24
N ILE A 74 11.08 -13.21 -2.59
CA ILE A 74 11.39 -11.96 -3.27
C ILE A 74 12.57 -12.13 -4.24
N GLN A 75 13.61 -12.86 -3.82
CA GLN A 75 14.77 -13.16 -4.66
C GLN A 75 14.41 -14.05 -5.84
N ASP A 76 13.53 -15.04 -5.65
CA ASP A 76 13.01 -15.91 -6.71
C ASP A 76 12.22 -15.13 -7.77
N LEU A 77 11.53 -14.06 -7.36
CA LEU A 77 10.87 -13.13 -8.28
C LEU A 77 11.86 -12.21 -9.03
N GLY A 78 13.15 -12.25 -8.69
CA GLY A 78 14.19 -11.43 -9.31
C GLY A 78 14.30 -10.01 -8.75
N PHE A 79 13.66 -9.73 -7.63
CA PHE A 79 13.73 -8.45 -6.95
C PHE A 79 14.62 -8.52 -5.70
N THR A 80 15.17 -7.37 -5.32
CA THR A 80 15.79 -7.20 -4.01
C THR A 80 14.76 -6.69 -3.00
N VAL A 81 15.02 -6.94 -1.71
CA VAL A 81 14.20 -6.39 -0.61
C VAL A 81 14.13 -4.86 -0.69
N ASP A 82 15.24 -4.20 -0.99
CA ASP A 82 15.30 -2.74 -1.09
C ASP A 82 14.45 -2.19 -2.24
N GLU A 83 14.43 -2.86 -3.40
CA GLU A 83 13.58 -2.47 -4.54
C GLU A 83 12.09 -2.58 -4.18
N LEU A 84 11.68 -3.66 -3.52
CA LEU A 84 10.30 -3.83 -3.08
C LEU A 84 9.88 -2.79 -2.04
N LEU A 85 10.79 -2.45 -1.12
CA LEU A 85 10.56 -1.38 -0.15
C LEU A 85 10.49 0.00 -0.84
N SER A 86 11.26 0.20 -1.91
CA SER A 86 11.20 1.41 -2.73
C SER A 86 9.84 1.54 -3.43
N VAL A 87 9.36 0.46 -4.09
CA VAL A 87 8.04 0.43 -4.74
C VAL A 87 6.93 0.73 -3.73
N ARG A 88 7.01 0.13 -2.54
CA ARG A 88 6.07 0.41 -1.45
C ARG A 88 6.12 1.88 -1.04
N SER A 89 7.32 2.43 -0.83
CA SER A 89 7.51 3.82 -0.42
C SER A 89 6.98 4.79 -1.47
N GLU A 90 7.24 4.52 -2.75
CA GLU A 90 6.75 5.30 -3.88
C GLU A 90 5.22 5.28 -3.93
N HIS A 91 4.59 4.11 -3.85
CA HIS A 91 3.13 3.97 -3.83
C HIS A 91 2.48 4.83 -2.73
N TYR A 92 3.02 4.82 -1.51
CA TYR A 92 2.50 5.68 -0.44
C TYR A 92 2.85 7.16 -0.61
N SER A 93 3.97 7.48 -1.24
CA SER A 93 4.39 8.87 -1.52
C SER A 93 3.54 9.50 -2.61
N GLU A 94 3.27 8.78 -3.70
CA GLU A 94 2.33 9.18 -4.74
C GLU A 94 0.92 9.34 -4.16
N LYS A 95 0.49 8.41 -3.31
CA LYS A 95 -0.79 8.52 -2.59
C LYS A 95 -0.87 9.78 -1.73
N LYS A 96 0.21 10.14 -1.03
CA LYS A 96 0.29 11.37 -0.24
C LYS A 96 0.16 12.62 -1.12
N LEU A 97 0.86 12.65 -2.24
CA LEU A 97 0.79 13.78 -3.19
C LEU A 97 -0.60 13.90 -3.83
N ILE A 98 -1.25 12.79 -4.16
CA ILE A 98 -2.62 12.76 -4.67
C ILE A 98 -3.59 13.22 -3.58
N GLN A 99 -3.45 12.75 -2.34
CA GLN A 99 -4.27 13.22 -1.22
C GLN A 99 -4.10 14.72 -0.95
N GLU A 100 -2.88 15.25 -1.01
CA GLU A 100 -2.62 16.69 -0.87
C GLU A 100 -3.25 17.48 -2.02
N ARG A 101 -3.19 16.98 -3.26
CA ARG A 101 -3.85 17.60 -4.43
C ARG A 101 -5.36 17.55 -4.34
N VAL A 102 -5.94 16.42 -3.92
CA VAL A 102 -7.39 16.25 -3.72
C VAL A 102 -7.86 17.10 -2.53
N ALA A 103 -7.10 17.15 -1.43
CA ALA A 103 -7.40 18.03 -0.30
C ALA A 103 -7.31 19.51 -0.70
N ALA A 104 -6.32 19.88 -1.52
CA ALA A 104 -6.22 21.24 -2.06
C ALA A 104 -7.37 21.55 -3.04
N LYS A 105 -7.78 20.60 -3.89
CA LYS A 105 -8.93 20.75 -4.80
C LYS A 105 -10.24 20.86 -4.01
N LYS A 106 -10.47 19.99 -3.03
CA LYS A 106 -11.62 19.98 -2.13
C LYS A 106 -11.67 21.22 -1.23
N ALA A 107 -10.53 21.72 -0.76
CA ALA A 107 -10.45 23.00 -0.05
C ALA A 107 -10.83 24.20 -0.96
N ARG A 108 -10.50 24.12 -2.25
CA ARG A 108 -10.90 25.11 -3.27
C ARG A 108 -12.40 25.02 -3.61
N GLU A 109 -12.96 23.82 -3.55
CA GLU A 109 -14.33 23.48 -3.96
C GLU A 109 -15.36 23.64 -2.82
N PHE A 110 -14.95 23.42 -1.56
CA PHE A 110 -15.81 23.49 -0.37
C PHE A 110 -15.75 24.83 0.39
N GLY A 111 -15.01 25.82 -0.12
CA GLY A 111 -15.08 27.21 0.32
C GLY A 111 -15.07 27.41 1.85
N TYR A 112 -13.91 27.27 2.49
CA TYR A 112 -13.64 28.20 3.57
C TYR A 112 -13.13 29.49 2.92
N GLU A 113 -13.94 30.53 2.97
CA GLU A 113 -13.50 31.89 2.67
C GLU A 113 -12.30 32.23 3.56
N THR A 114 -11.09 32.12 3.02
CA THR A 114 -10.09 33.14 3.28
C THR A 114 -10.05 34.01 2.04
N SER A 115 -10.79 35.11 2.13
CA SER A 115 -10.84 36.22 1.19
C SER A 115 -9.46 36.53 0.61
N GLN A 116 -9.29 36.38 -0.70
CA GLN A 116 -9.05 37.49 -1.63
C GLN A 116 -8.75 37.01 -3.05
N THR A 117 -9.62 37.51 -3.95
CA THR A 117 -9.41 37.93 -5.34
C THR A 117 -9.17 36.91 -6.48
N ASN A 118 -10.14 37.00 -7.41
CA ASN A 118 -10.03 36.92 -8.87
C ASN A 118 -9.91 35.55 -9.55
N GLY A 119 -11.10 34.99 -9.85
CA GLY A 119 -11.56 34.87 -11.23
C GLY A 119 -10.97 33.76 -12.09
N PHE A 120 -11.59 32.56 -12.04
CA PHE A 120 -11.69 31.67 -13.19
C PHE A 120 -12.85 30.67 -13.00
N LYS A 121 -13.83 30.68 -13.89
CA LYS A 121 -14.87 29.64 -14.05
C LYS A 121 -14.30 28.59 -15.01
N GLU A 122 -14.32 27.31 -14.65
CA GLU A 122 -14.84 26.28 -15.57
C GLU A 122 -15.02 24.89 -14.92
N SER A 123 -16.23 24.36 -15.19
CA SER A 123 -16.68 22.97 -15.31
C SER A 123 -16.52 21.97 -14.17
N GLU A 124 -17.69 21.58 -13.66
CA GLU A 124 -18.06 20.34 -12.98
C GLU A 124 -17.56 19.10 -13.73
N ASP A 125 -16.97 18.17 -12.99
CA ASP A 125 -17.11 16.71 -13.14
C ASP A 125 -16.47 16.10 -11.89
N GLY A 126 -17.31 15.90 -10.87
CA GLY A 126 -16.96 15.27 -9.62
C GLY A 126 -17.07 13.76 -9.77
N ASP A 127 -15.94 13.09 -9.95
CA ASP A 127 -15.77 11.69 -9.61
C ASP A 127 -15.02 11.64 -8.28
N ASP A 128 -15.78 11.45 -7.21
CA ASP A 128 -15.34 11.17 -5.83
C ASP A 128 -14.67 9.79 -5.77
N GLU A 129 -13.51 9.72 -6.40
CA GLU A 129 -12.57 8.60 -6.37
C GLU A 129 -11.90 8.54 -4.97
N TYR A 130 -11.79 7.34 -4.40
CA TYR A 130 -11.01 6.99 -3.20
C TYR A 130 -11.69 7.01 -1.82
N GLY A 131 -12.71 6.18 -1.64
CA GLY A 131 -12.88 5.46 -0.37
C GLY A 131 -11.80 4.38 -0.22
N TYR A 132 -11.17 4.25 0.95
CA TYR A 132 -10.27 3.13 1.33
C TYR A 132 -10.68 2.57 2.72
N PRO A 133 -10.41 1.27 3.00
CA PRO A 133 -11.00 0.50 4.08
C PRO A 133 -10.22 0.77 5.38
N PRO A 134 -10.89 0.67 6.53
CA PRO A 134 -10.21 0.75 7.81
C PRO A 134 -9.35 -0.50 8.04
N TYR A 135 -8.23 -0.27 8.75
CA TYR A 135 -7.27 -1.24 9.26
C TYR A 135 -7.89 -2.45 9.93
#